data_AF-A0A517ZJJ0-F1
#
_entry.id   AF-A0A517ZJJ0-F1
#
_cell.length_a   1.000
_cell.length_b   1.000
_cell.length_c   1.000
_cell.angle_alpha   90.00
_cell.angle_beta   90.00
_cell.angle_gamma   90.00
#
_symmetry.space_group_name_H-M   'P 1'
#
loop_
_entity.id
_entity.type
_entity.pdbx_description
1 polymer ?
#
loop_
_entity_poly.entity_id
_entity_poly.type
_entity_poly.pdbx_seq_one_letter_code
_entity_poly.pdbx_strand_id
1 'polypeptide(L)'
;MRLRLLAILPLITGCIGDADVPIVCSTDLPGTEYSIWLHGPHEIGYFYTIGSPDGDCGLRKLGQISIEEPVNPKLEDLGNGVFRITWENPGGKAFTTIDTEKQLIVNDSNKSNQQNTPFETPRYLRPEYADIIESIDRDK
;
A
#
# COMPACT_ATOMS: atom_id res chain seq x y z
N MET A 1 12.86 -51.72 -11.79
CA MET A 1 11.75 -50.74 -11.73
C MET A 1 12.04 -49.77 -10.58
N ARG A 2 12.56 -48.57 -10.86
CA ARG A 2 12.84 -47.55 -9.84
C ARG A 2 11.90 -46.37 -10.10
N LEU A 3 10.90 -46.23 -9.22
CA LEU A 3 9.86 -45.23 -9.30
C LEU A 3 10.47 -43.84 -9.07
N ARG A 4 10.37 -42.96 -10.07
CA ARG A 4 10.75 -41.54 -9.96
C ARG A 4 9.64 -40.81 -9.21
N LEU A 5 9.87 -40.41 -7.96
CA LEU A 5 9.03 -39.39 -7.33
C LEU A 5 9.49 -38.02 -7.85
N LEU A 6 8.72 -37.44 -8.77
CA LEU A 6 8.75 -35.99 -9.00
C LEU A 6 8.11 -35.33 -7.76
N ALA A 7 8.93 -34.64 -6.96
CA ALA A 7 8.41 -33.71 -5.97
C ALA A 7 7.95 -32.44 -6.71
N ILE A 8 6.65 -32.29 -6.89
CA ILE A 8 6.04 -31.05 -7.37
C ILE A 8 6.08 -30.10 -6.17
N LEU A 9 6.97 -29.09 -6.19
CA LEU A 9 6.90 -27.98 -5.25
C LEU A 9 5.58 -27.23 -5.49
N PRO A 10 4.70 -27.06 -4.48
CA PRO A 10 3.63 -26.10 -4.60
C PRO A 10 4.26 -24.70 -4.60
N LEU A 11 4.12 -23.99 -5.73
CA LEU A 11 4.26 -22.55 -5.80
C LEU A 11 3.15 -21.96 -4.92
N ILE A 12 3.46 -21.70 -3.65
CA ILE A 12 2.60 -20.91 -2.78
C ILE A 12 2.80 -19.45 -3.20
N THR A 13 2.14 -19.03 -4.28
CA THR A 13 1.84 -17.62 -4.48
C THR A 13 0.74 -17.28 -3.49
N GLY A 14 1.15 -16.90 -2.28
CA GLY A 14 0.25 -16.39 -1.26
C GLY A 14 -0.43 -15.14 -1.80
N CYS A 15 -1.72 -15.25 -2.08
CA CYS A 15 -2.60 -14.13 -2.32
C CYS A 15 -2.55 -13.22 -1.07
N ILE A 16 -2.13 -11.97 -1.24
CA ILE A 16 -2.15 -10.94 -0.19
C ILE A 16 -3.59 -10.41 -0.09
N GLY A 17 -4.53 -11.33 0.15
CA GLY A 17 -5.96 -11.01 0.19
C GLY A 17 -6.51 -10.88 1.61
N ASP A 18 -5.80 -11.41 2.62
CA ASP A 18 -6.39 -11.68 3.95
C ASP A 18 -5.45 -11.41 5.13
N ALA A 19 -4.24 -10.89 4.90
CA ALA A 19 -3.38 -10.46 5.98
C ALA A 19 -3.70 -9.00 6.33
N ASP A 20 -4.34 -8.77 7.47
CA ASP A 20 -4.37 -7.46 8.13
C ASP A 20 -2.92 -7.06 8.45
N VAL A 21 -2.26 -6.38 7.51
CA VAL A 21 -0.89 -5.93 7.69
C VAL A 21 -0.91 -4.84 8.79
N PRO A 22 -0.23 -5.05 9.93
CA PRO A 22 -0.39 -4.18 11.08
C PRO A 22 0.08 -2.76 10.77
N ILE A 23 -0.66 -1.77 11.28
CA ILE A 23 -0.27 -0.37 11.24
C ILE A 23 0.89 -0.17 12.23
N VAL A 24 2.01 0.34 11.72
CA VAL A 24 3.23 0.59 12.49
C VAL A 24 3.33 2.04 12.90
N CYS A 25 2.92 2.96 12.04
CA CYS A 25 2.81 4.37 12.37
C CYS A 25 1.70 5.04 11.55
N SER A 26 1.17 6.12 12.10
CA SER A 26 0.23 7.01 11.44
C SER A 26 0.73 8.44 11.57
N THR A 27 0.48 9.27 10.56
CA THR A 27 0.82 10.69 10.62
C THR A 27 -0.24 11.48 9.87
N ASP A 28 -0.77 12.52 10.52
CA ASP A 28 -1.74 13.41 9.90
C ASP A 28 -1.04 14.35 8.92
N LEU A 29 -1.65 14.58 7.76
CA LEU A 29 -1.16 15.54 6.78
C LEU A 29 -1.59 16.95 7.19
N PRO A 30 -0.65 17.85 7.54
CA PRO A 30 -0.98 19.15 8.11
C PRO A 30 -1.92 19.97 7.22
N GLY A 31 -2.98 20.52 7.82
CA GLY A 31 -3.95 21.35 7.09
C GLY A 31 -4.93 20.59 6.20
N THR A 32 -4.99 19.27 6.31
CA THR A 32 -5.93 18.42 5.55
C THR A 32 -6.68 17.46 6.47
N GLU A 33 -7.71 16.79 5.95
CA GLU A 33 -8.45 15.73 6.66
C GLU A 33 -7.82 14.33 6.52
N TYR A 34 -6.71 14.24 5.77
CA TYR A 34 -6.08 12.97 5.43
C TYR A 34 -4.98 12.61 6.42
N SER A 35 -4.86 11.31 6.68
CA SER A 35 -3.74 10.72 7.38
C SER A 35 -3.04 9.73 6.46
N ILE A 36 -1.77 9.48 6.75
CA ILE A 36 -0.99 8.41 6.13
C ILE A 36 -0.72 7.32 7.16
N TRP A 37 -0.85 6.08 6.75
CA TRP A 37 -0.53 4.92 7.59
C TRP A 37 0.51 4.06 6.91
N LEU A 38 1.52 3.68 7.68
CA LEU A 38 2.52 2.70 7.28
C LEU A 38 2.13 1.34 7.84
N HIS A 39 2.13 0.32 6.99
CA HIS A 39 1.82 -1.05 7.36
C HIS A 39 3.05 -1.95 7.18
N GLY A 40 3.26 -2.88 8.12
CA GLY A 40 4.29 -3.91 8.02
C GLY A 40 4.88 -4.29 9.39
N PRO A 41 6.05 -4.94 9.42
CA PRO A 41 6.65 -5.65 8.29
C PRO A 41 5.76 -6.82 7.82
N HIS A 42 5.76 -7.09 6.50
CA HIS A 42 5.18 -8.28 5.89
C HIS A 42 6.26 -9.03 5.09
N GLU A 43 6.02 -10.30 4.75
CA GLU A 43 6.96 -11.15 3.97
C GLU A 43 7.43 -10.51 2.65
N ILE A 44 6.64 -9.60 2.08
CA ILE A 44 6.92 -8.96 0.79
C ILE A 44 7.34 -7.49 0.90
N GLY A 45 7.55 -7.00 2.12
CA GLY A 45 7.95 -5.63 2.43
C GLY A 45 6.91 -4.84 3.21
N TYR A 46 6.99 -3.51 3.11
CA TYR A 46 6.07 -2.58 3.74
C TYR A 46 5.03 -2.08 2.74
N PHE A 47 3.94 -1.55 3.28
CA PHE A 47 2.86 -0.93 2.52
C PHE A 47 2.46 0.39 3.14
N TYR A 48 1.73 1.20 2.40
CA TYR A 48 1.14 2.41 2.93
C TYR A 48 -0.30 2.58 2.45
N THR A 49 -1.07 3.35 3.21
CA THR A 49 -2.41 3.83 2.86
C THR A 49 -2.49 5.34 3.10
N ILE A 50 -3.42 5.97 2.38
CA ILE A 50 -3.72 7.41 2.48
C ILE A 50 -5.23 7.53 2.42
N GLY A 51 -5.82 8.27 3.34
CA GLY A 51 -7.27 8.46 3.40
C GLY A 51 -7.69 9.21 4.65
N SER A 52 -9.00 9.42 4.78
CA SER A 52 -9.61 10.00 5.97
C SER A 52 -9.97 8.89 6.97
N PRO A 53 -10.21 9.22 8.26
CA PRO A 53 -10.59 8.24 9.27
C PRO A 53 -11.82 7.39 8.91
N ASP A 54 -12.70 7.91 8.04
CA ASP A 54 -13.97 7.28 7.63
C ASP A 54 -13.93 6.70 6.19
N GLY A 55 -12.81 6.82 5.48
CA GLY A 55 -12.67 6.44 4.06
C GLY A 55 -11.97 5.10 3.82
N ASP A 56 -12.37 4.39 2.75
CA ASP A 56 -11.67 3.17 2.34
C ASP A 56 -10.34 3.51 1.67
N CYS A 57 -9.25 3.04 2.27
CA CYS A 57 -7.93 3.41 1.79
C CYS A 57 -7.33 2.32 0.89
N GLY A 58 -6.80 2.71 -0.27
CA GLY A 58 -6.08 1.78 -1.14
C GLY A 58 -4.72 1.39 -0.56
N LEU A 59 -4.56 0.12 -0.14
CA LEU A 59 -3.25 -0.41 0.28
C LEU A 59 -2.27 -0.45 -0.89
N ARG A 60 -1.08 0.15 -0.71
CA ARG A 60 -0.04 0.24 -1.74
C ARG A 60 1.28 -0.30 -1.26
N LYS A 61 1.92 -1.10 -2.11
CA LYS A 61 3.22 -1.69 -1.82
C LYS A 61 4.29 -0.62 -1.87
N LEU A 62 5.04 -0.47 -0.79
CA LEU A 62 6.22 0.38 -0.75
C LEU A 62 7.47 -0.38 -1.21
N GLY A 63 7.50 -1.69 -0.96
CA GLY A 63 8.61 -2.57 -1.30
C GLY A 63 9.46 -2.96 -0.08
N GLN A 64 10.62 -3.55 -0.33
CA GLN A 64 11.59 -3.80 0.73
C GLN A 64 12.28 -2.49 1.07
N ILE A 65 11.99 -1.99 2.26
CA ILE A 65 12.65 -0.83 2.86
C ILE A 65 13.27 -1.24 4.18
N SER A 66 14.36 -0.58 4.58
CA SER A 66 15.01 -0.83 5.87
C SER A 66 14.47 0.16 6.90
N ILE A 67 13.61 -0.31 7.81
CA ILE A 67 13.12 0.49 8.94
C ILE A 67 13.81 -0.01 10.19
N GLU A 68 14.64 0.82 10.81
CA GLU A 68 15.39 0.43 12.00
C GLU A 68 14.55 0.40 13.27
N GLU A 69 13.44 1.16 13.35
CA GLU A 69 12.35 1.12 14.34
C GLU A 69 11.40 2.31 14.05
N PRO A 70 10.14 2.37 14.54
CA PRO A 70 9.09 3.18 13.91
C PRO A 70 9.37 4.69 14.01
N VAL A 71 10.03 5.23 13.00
CA VAL A 71 10.16 6.66 12.77
C VAL A 71 8.98 7.09 11.93
N ASN A 72 8.29 8.13 12.38
CA ASN A 72 7.25 8.75 11.57
C ASN A 72 7.84 9.12 10.20
N PRO A 73 7.12 8.87 9.10
CA PRO A 73 7.57 9.31 7.79
C PRO A 73 7.86 10.81 7.81
N LYS A 74 8.91 11.22 7.12
CA LYS A 74 9.21 12.65 6.97
C LYS A 74 8.23 13.23 5.96
N LEU A 75 7.49 14.24 6.41
CA LEU A 75 6.61 15.04 5.57
C LEU A 75 7.33 16.31 5.10
N GLU A 76 7.25 16.58 3.80
CA GLU A 76 7.69 17.82 3.17
C GLU A 76 6.51 18.40 2.40
N ASP A 77 6.07 19.59 2.81
CA ASP A 77 5.05 20.37 2.10
C ASP A 77 5.70 21.03 0.88
N LEU A 78 5.20 20.69 -0.31
CA LEU A 78 5.65 21.25 -1.59
C LEU A 78 4.76 22.41 -2.07
N GLY A 79 3.75 22.79 -1.28
CA GLY A 79 2.78 23.84 -1.56
C GLY A 79 1.57 23.35 -2.36
N ASN A 80 0.47 24.13 -2.29
CA ASN A 80 -0.79 23.87 -3.00
C ASN A 80 -1.38 22.47 -2.74
N GLY A 81 -1.37 22.04 -1.48
CA GLY A 81 -1.87 20.73 -1.07
C GLY A 81 -1.02 19.54 -1.53
N VAL A 82 0.18 19.77 -2.06
CA VAL A 82 1.10 18.71 -2.50
C VAL A 82 2.10 18.37 -1.39
N PHE A 83 2.19 17.10 -1.04
CA PHE A 83 3.13 16.62 -0.03
C PHE A 83 4.06 15.56 -0.60
N ARG A 84 5.32 15.57 -0.16
CA ARG A 84 6.25 14.45 -0.31
C ARG A 84 6.41 13.74 1.04
N ILE A 85 6.18 12.44 1.01
CA ILE A 85 6.31 11.54 2.14
C ILE A 85 7.57 10.71 1.91
N THR A 86 8.49 10.70 2.87
CA THR A 86 9.72 9.88 2.83
C THR A 86 9.68 8.84 3.95
N TRP A 87 9.84 7.57 3.59
CA TRP A 87 9.53 6.44 4.47
C TRP A 87 10.75 5.80 5.18
N GLU A 88 11.98 6.14 4.77
CA GLU A 88 13.23 5.60 5.34
C GLU A 88 14.09 6.67 6.04
N ASN A 89 14.98 6.22 6.93
CA ASN A 89 15.99 7.02 7.64
C ASN A 89 17.39 6.38 7.52
N PRO A 90 18.51 7.12 7.44
CA PRO A 90 18.79 8.26 6.57
C PRO A 90 19.37 7.79 5.21
N GLY A 91 18.72 8.15 4.11
CA GLY A 91 19.13 7.78 2.75
C GLY A 91 18.05 7.98 1.68
N GLY A 92 16.79 8.10 2.09
CA GLY A 92 15.69 8.67 1.31
C GLY A 92 15.35 7.93 0.01
N LYS A 93 15.44 6.60 -0.03
CA LYS A 93 15.16 5.85 -1.27
C LYS A 93 13.66 5.72 -1.53
N ALA A 94 12.89 5.42 -0.48
CA ALA A 94 11.45 5.27 -0.57
C ALA A 94 10.71 6.59 -0.32
N PHE A 95 9.92 7.01 -1.30
CA PHE A 95 9.08 8.20 -1.20
C PHE A 95 7.76 8.03 -1.97
N THR A 96 6.77 8.81 -1.57
CA THR A 96 5.50 9.00 -2.27
C THR A 96 5.18 10.49 -2.33
N THR A 97 4.73 10.97 -3.48
CA THR A 97 4.22 12.34 -3.65
C THR A 97 2.73 12.30 -3.89
N ILE A 98 2.00 13.12 -3.16
CA ILE A 98 0.54 13.21 -3.22
C ILE A 98 0.07 14.63 -3.46
N ASP A 99 -1.12 14.75 -4.02
CA ASP A 99 -1.88 15.99 -4.18
C ASP A 99 -3.22 15.80 -3.45
N THR A 100 -3.37 16.45 -2.30
CA THR A 100 -4.54 16.31 -1.41
C THR A 100 -5.76 17.06 -1.91
N GLU A 101 -5.59 18.12 -2.71
CA GLU A 101 -6.71 18.83 -3.33
C GLU A 101 -7.35 17.99 -4.44
N LYS A 102 -6.52 17.25 -5.19
CA LYS A 102 -6.99 16.34 -6.25
C LYS A 102 -7.23 14.92 -5.77
N GLN A 103 -6.85 14.59 -4.54
CA GLN A 103 -6.89 13.25 -3.96
C GLN A 103 -6.10 12.22 -4.78
N LEU A 104 -4.92 12.60 -5.27
CA LEU A 104 -4.09 11.78 -6.16
C LEU A 104 -2.74 11.43 -5.54
N ILE A 105 -2.31 10.19 -5.75
CA ILE A 105 -0.91 9.80 -5.64
C ILE A 105 -0.24 10.13 -6.97
N VAL A 106 0.52 11.22 -6.96
CA VAL A 106 1.16 11.80 -8.15
C VAL A 106 2.38 10.98 -8.58
N ASN A 107 3.20 10.55 -7.62
CA ASN A 107 4.44 9.84 -7.90
C ASN A 107 4.79 8.87 -6.77
N ASP A 108 5.48 7.80 -7.12
CA ASP A 108 5.94 6.78 -6.18
C ASP A 108 7.34 6.31 -6.57
N SER A 109 8.17 6.13 -5.55
CA SER A 109 9.48 5.50 -5.68
C SER A 109 9.39 4.04 -6.15
N ASN A 110 8.36 3.31 -5.73
CA ASN A 110 8.09 1.96 -6.22
C ASN A 110 7.44 2.00 -7.61
N LYS A 111 8.22 1.64 -8.62
CA LYS A 111 7.81 1.68 -10.05
C LYS A 111 6.72 0.68 -10.43
N SER A 112 6.40 -0.29 -9.57
CA SER A 112 5.24 -1.15 -9.80
C SER A 112 3.91 -0.45 -9.53
N ASN A 113 3.91 0.65 -8.76
CA ASN A 113 2.70 1.37 -8.44
C ASN A 113 2.31 2.30 -9.60
N GLN A 114 1.02 2.30 -9.96
CA GLN A 114 0.50 3.24 -10.94
C GLN A 114 0.55 4.67 -10.38
N GLN A 115 1.05 5.59 -11.20
CA GLN A 115 1.12 7.02 -10.88
C GLN A 115 -0.18 7.74 -11.28
N ASN A 116 -0.41 8.92 -10.70
CA ASN A 116 -1.61 9.74 -10.91
C ASN A 116 -2.91 8.97 -10.66
N THR A 117 -2.93 8.17 -9.59
CA THR A 117 -4.08 7.35 -9.22
C THR A 117 -4.72 7.90 -7.95
N PRO A 118 -6.05 7.76 -7.78
CA PRO A 118 -6.71 8.28 -6.60
C PRO A 118 -6.25 7.59 -5.30
N PHE A 119 -6.45 8.27 -4.16
CA PHE A 119 -6.24 7.70 -2.82
C PHE A 119 -7.12 6.46 -2.61
N GLU A 120 -8.39 6.57 -3.01
CA GLU A 120 -9.36 5.48 -2.97
C GLU A 120 -9.38 4.75 -4.32
N THR A 121 -9.28 3.42 -4.30
CA THR A 121 -9.73 2.63 -5.45
C THR A 121 -11.25 2.44 -5.31
N PRO A 122 -12.08 2.81 -6.30
CA PRO A 122 -13.51 2.48 -6.25
C PRO A 122 -13.66 0.98 -6.01
N ARG A 123 -14.48 0.57 -5.03
CA ARG A 123 -14.69 -0.85 -4.65
C ARG A 123 -14.99 -1.77 -5.85
N TYR A 124 -15.47 -1.19 -6.95
CA TYR A 124 -15.90 -1.87 -8.17
C TYR A 124 -14.86 -1.93 -9.32
N LEU A 125 -13.68 -1.32 -9.19
CA LEU A 125 -12.73 -1.20 -10.32
C LEU A 125 -11.43 -1.98 -10.18
N ARG A 126 -11.35 -2.91 -9.22
CA ARG A 126 -10.18 -3.78 -9.13
C ARG A 126 -10.47 -5.15 -9.78
N PRO A 127 -9.81 -5.49 -10.91
CA PRO A 127 -9.98 -6.80 -11.54
C PRO A 127 -9.60 -7.96 -10.60
N GLU A 128 -8.68 -7.71 -9.67
CA GLU A 128 -8.23 -8.68 -8.66
C GLU A 128 -9.27 -9.01 -7.57
N TYR A 129 -10.40 -8.28 -7.49
CA TYR A 129 -11.50 -8.55 -6.55
C TYR A 129 -12.82 -8.94 -7.25
N ALA A 130 -12.85 -8.98 -8.59
CA ALA A 130 -14.06 -9.33 -9.35
C ALA A 130 -14.53 -10.77 -9.04
N ASP A 131 -13.58 -11.70 -8.94
CA ASP A 131 -13.85 -13.13 -8.68
C ASP A 131 -14.34 -13.38 -7.24
N ILE A 132 -14.01 -12.49 -6.30
CA ILE A 132 -14.42 -12.59 -4.89
C ILE A 132 -15.89 -12.20 -4.74
N ILE A 133 -16.34 -11.18 -5.47
CA ILE A 133 -17.73 -10.70 -5.40
C ILE A 133 -18.71 -11.73 -6.01
N GLU A 134 -18.34 -12.39 -7.12
CA GLU A 134 -19.17 -13.47 -7.71
C GLU A 134 -19.30 -14.72 -6.82
N SER A 135 -18.41 -14.90 -5.85
CA SER A 135 -18.51 -15.99 -4.88
C SER A 135 -19.51 -15.70 -3.75
N ILE A 136 -19.67 -14.41 -3.38
CA ILE A 136 -20.53 -13.98 -2.27
C ILE A 136 -22.01 -13.92 -2.68
N ASP A 137 -22.30 -13.64 -3.96
CA ASP A 137 -23.68 -13.53 -4.46
C ASP A 137 -24.29 -14.87 -4.92
N ARG A 138 -23.49 -15.95 -5.02
CA ARG A 138 -24.00 -17.30 -5.34
C ARG A 138 -24.51 -18.09 -4.13
N ASP A 139 -24.25 -17.60 -2.92
CA ASP A 139 -24.68 -18.21 -1.66
C ASP A 139 -25.91 -17.50 -1.04
N LYS A 140 -26.65 -16.72 -1.85
CA LYS A 140 -27.98 -16.19 -1.53
C LYS A 140 -29.03 -16.78 -2.47
#